data_AF-A0A6N2R3X6-F1
#
_entry.id   AF-A0A6N2R3X6-F1
#
_cell.length_a   1.000
_cell.length_b   1.000
_cell.length_c   1.000
_cell.angle_alpha   90.00
_cell.angle_beta   90.00
_cell.angle_gamma   90.00
#
_symmetry.space_group_name_H-M   'P 1'
#
loop_
_entity.id
_entity.type
_entity.pdbx_description
1 polymer ?
#
loop_
_entity_poly.entity_id
_entity_poly.type
_entity_poly.pdbx_seq_one_letter_code
_entity_poly.pdbx_strand_id
1 'polypeptide(L)'
;MKHKFVTALCVMSAAILIGNAGIVFAEEKAVETQEASTEKTDNVLEDGIYTAEFDTDSNMFHVNEAKDGKGILTVKDGAMTIHVSLVSKSIVNLFPGLAEDAKKEGAEILEPTTDEVTYSDGYTEEVYGFDIPVPVLDEEFDVALLGKKGKWYDHKVSVSNPVPASEEEAEAFQGKTAKDLGLEDGNYTAKVSLEGGSGKATVESPAKLTVKDNEITAVIKWSSPNYDYMVVDGEKYEMTNKEGNSTFEIPVAGFDAALPVKANTVAMSEPHEIDYTLKFDSESLKEEK
;
A
#
# COMPACT_ATOMS: atom_id res chain seq x y z
N MET A 1 16.05 44.94 29.01
CA MET A 1 17.40 45.40 29.41
C MET A 1 18.27 44.16 29.57
N LYS A 2 19.37 43.89 28.88
CA LYS A 2 20.25 44.60 27.95
C LYS A 2 20.93 43.55 27.04
N HIS A 3 21.08 43.91 25.76
CA HIS A 3 22.10 43.57 24.74
C HIS A 3 23.25 42.61 25.14
N LYS A 4 23.86 41.82 24.23
CA LYS A 4 24.67 42.32 23.09
C LYS A 4 25.02 41.26 22.04
N PHE A 5 24.97 41.71 20.79
CA PHE A 5 25.72 41.25 19.61
C PHE A 5 27.23 41.20 19.87
N VAL A 6 27.94 40.27 19.23
CA VAL A 6 29.34 40.42 18.84
C VAL A 6 29.53 39.90 17.42
N THR A 7 29.79 40.82 16.50
CA THR A 7 30.34 40.59 15.16
C THR A 7 31.87 40.70 15.28
N ALA A 8 32.62 39.79 14.67
CA ALA A 8 34.07 39.94 14.51
C ALA A 8 34.44 39.79 13.03
N LEU A 9 34.73 40.94 12.43
CA LEU A 9 35.29 41.17 11.11
C LEU A 9 36.83 41.12 11.25
N CYS A 10 37.55 40.44 10.35
CA CYS A 10 38.99 40.64 10.22
C CYS A 10 39.40 40.64 8.73
N VAL A 11 39.89 41.80 8.29
CA VAL A 11 40.42 42.12 6.97
C VAL A 11 41.91 42.42 7.15
N MET A 12 42.77 41.92 6.25
CA MET A 12 44.03 42.52 5.77
C MET A 12 44.68 41.52 4.79
N SER A 13 44.71 41.71 3.47
CA SER A 13 45.44 42.70 2.63
C SER A 13 46.95 42.51 2.57
N ALA A 14 47.47 42.12 1.40
CA ALA A 14 48.82 42.46 0.91
C ALA A 14 48.85 42.44 -0.62
N ALA A 15 49.53 43.42 -1.22
CA ALA A 15 49.43 43.83 -2.62
C ALA A 15 50.72 43.55 -3.43
N ILE A 16 50.52 43.14 -4.69
CA ILE A 16 51.16 43.51 -5.98
C ILE A 16 52.71 43.53 -6.11
N LEU A 17 53.22 42.80 -7.12
CA LEU A 17 54.18 43.31 -8.13
C LEU A 17 54.12 42.48 -9.43
N ILE A 18 54.26 43.18 -10.57
CA ILE A 18 53.99 42.78 -11.95
C ILE A 18 55.24 42.17 -12.62
N GLY A 19 55.06 41.18 -13.49
CA GLY A 19 56.09 40.66 -14.41
C GLY A 19 55.50 39.81 -15.54
N ASN A 20 55.53 40.37 -16.74
CA ASN A 20 54.96 39.91 -18.02
C ASN A 20 55.65 38.66 -18.60
N ALA A 21 54.89 37.64 -19.04
CA ALA A 21 55.01 36.97 -20.35
C ALA A 21 54.27 35.61 -20.37
N GLY A 22 53.18 35.55 -21.15
CA GLY A 22 52.89 34.38 -21.98
C GLY A 22 51.78 33.42 -21.55
N ILE A 23 50.76 33.36 -22.43
CA ILE A 23 50.20 32.13 -23.02
C ILE A 23 48.82 31.64 -22.46
N VAL A 24 47.85 31.80 -23.36
CA VAL A 24 46.50 31.22 -23.54
C VAL A 24 45.39 31.56 -22.53
N PHE A 25 44.44 32.37 -23.03
CA PHE A 25 43.10 32.54 -22.50
C PHE A 25 42.32 31.22 -22.58
N ALA A 26 41.96 30.65 -21.43
CA ALA A 26 40.80 29.78 -21.29
C ALA A 26 39.76 30.58 -20.50
N GLU A 27 38.82 31.17 -21.22
CA GLU A 27 37.68 31.89 -20.66
C GLU A 27 36.58 30.86 -20.36
N GLU A 28 36.39 30.59 -19.06
CA GLU A 28 35.25 29.84 -18.53
C GLU A 28 34.01 30.72 -18.70
N LYS A 29 33.27 30.46 -19.78
CA LYS A 29 32.04 31.17 -20.10
C LYS A 29 30.89 30.53 -19.33
N ALA A 30 30.37 31.26 -18.35
CA ALA A 30 29.04 31.04 -17.81
C ALA A 30 28.02 30.98 -18.96
N VAL A 31 27.23 29.91 -19.00
CA VAL A 31 26.01 29.83 -19.81
C VAL A 31 24.86 29.59 -18.86
N GLU A 32 24.04 30.63 -18.82
CA GLU A 32 22.75 30.76 -18.18
C GLU A 32 21.73 29.84 -18.88
N THR A 33 20.96 29.13 -18.06
CA THR A 33 19.53 28.79 -18.19
C THR A 33 19.02 28.30 -19.55
N GLN A 34 18.78 26.99 -19.61
CA GLN A 34 17.54 26.45 -20.15
C GLN A 34 17.00 25.47 -19.11
N GLU A 35 16.28 26.00 -18.12
CA GLU A 35 15.23 25.22 -17.46
C GLU A 35 14.25 24.84 -18.56
N ALA A 36 14.33 23.58 -18.99
CA ALA A 36 13.22 22.95 -19.66
C ALA A 36 12.09 22.95 -18.63
N SER A 37 11.20 23.93 -18.78
CA SER A 37 9.89 23.95 -18.17
C SER A 37 9.16 22.69 -18.64
N THR A 38 9.36 21.58 -17.94
CA THR A 38 8.36 20.52 -17.87
C THR A 38 7.18 21.17 -17.20
N GLU A 39 6.18 21.54 -18.00
CA GLU A 39 4.83 21.70 -17.52
C GLU A 39 4.47 20.39 -16.82
N LYS A 40 4.64 20.37 -15.50
CA LYS A 40 3.94 19.44 -14.65
C LYS A 40 2.47 19.79 -14.84
N THR A 41 1.76 19.00 -15.63
CA THR A 41 0.35 18.81 -15.39
C THR A 41 0.24 18.20 -14.00
N ASP A 42 0.03 19.07 -13.01
CA ASP A 42 -0.49 18.70 -11.69
C ASP A 42 -1.87 18.06 -11.91
N ASN A 43 -1.90 16.79 -12.34
CA ASN A 43 -3.06 15.92 -12.19
C ASN A 43 -3.12 15.52 -10.70
N VAL A 44 -3.29 16.50 -9.82
CA VAL A 44 -3.61 16.25 -8.42
C VAL A 44 -5.07 15.84 -8.40
N LEU A 45 -5.32 14.54 -8.60
CA LEU A 45 -6.60 13.95 -8.25
C LEU A 45 -6.89 14.25 -6.78
N GLU A 46 -8.13 14.59 -6.47
CA GLU A 46 -8.56 14.70 -5.08
C GLU A 46 -8.55 13.31 -4.43
N ASP A 47 -8.32 13.29 -3.12
CA ASP A 47 -8.38 12.05 -2.34
C ASP A 47 -9.72 11.34 -2.54
N GLY A 48 -9.67 10.05 -2.86
CA GLY A 48 -10.85 9.28 -3.23
C GLY A 48 -10.52 7.96 -3.92
N ILE A 49 -11.58 7.29 -4.38
CA ILE A 49 -11.52 6.00 -5.07
C ILE A 49 -11.96 6.17 -6.50
N TYR A 50 -11.14 5.67 -7.41
CA TYR A 50 -11.31 5.77 -8.84
C TYR A 50 -11.16 4.40 -9.46
N THR A 51 -11.87 4.15 -10.55
CA THR A 51 -11.57 3.06 -11.47
C THR A 51 -10.65 3.60 -12.55
N ALA A 52 -9.52 2.94 -12.79
CA ALA A 52 -8.52 3.37 -13.78
C ALA A 52 -8.11 2.22 -14.70
N GLU A 53 -7.75 2.52 -15.94
CA GLU A 53 -7.23 1.55 -16.89
C GLU A 53 -5.78 1.20 -16.53
N PHE A 54 -5.44 -0.09 -16.57
CA PHE A 54 -4.09 -0.57 -16.31
C PHE A 54 -3.56 -1.27 -17.56
N ASP A 55 -2.58 -0.63 -18.18
CA ASP A 55 -1.91 -1.12 -19.39
C ASP A 55 -0.51 -1.65 -19.05
N THR A 56 -0.07 -2.60 -19.86
CA THR A 56 1.13 -3.41 -19.62
C THR A 56 1.70 -3.93 -20.93
N ASP A 57 3.02 -4.02 -21.03
CA ASP A 57 3.70 -4.55 -22.22
C ASP A 57 3.64 -6.08 -22.36
N SER A 58 2.98 -6.77 -21.42
CA SER A 58 2.99 -8.22 -21.30
C SER A 58 1.61 -8.85 -21.25
N ASN A 59 1.33 -9.72 -22.21
CA ASN A 59 0.13 -10.56 -22.20
C ASN A 59 0.05 -11.50 -20.99
N MET A 60 1.14 -11.72 -20.24
CA MET A 60 1.12 -12.57 -19.03
C MET A 60 0.81 -11.79 -17.75
N PHE A 61 0.90 -10.46 -17.79
CA PHE A 61 0.73 -9.60 -16.63
C PHE A 61 -0.29 -8.53 -16.95
N HIS A 62 -1.57 -8.91 -16.92
CA HIS A 62 -2.71 -8.04 -17.18
C HIS A 62 -3.80 -8.28 -16.13
N VAL A 63 -4.66 -7.28 -16.00
CA VAL A 63 -5.85 -7.34 -15.16
C VAL A 63 -6.80 -8.44 -15.67
N ASN A 64 -7.51 -9.09 -14.75
CA ASN A 64 -8.52 -10.09 -15.06
C ASN A 64 -9.58 -9.54 -16.03
N GLU A 65 -9.98 -10.36 -17.00
CA GLU A 65 -11.01 -10.02 -18.01
C GLU A 65 -12.34 -9.61 -17.37
N ALA A 66 -12.70 -10.16 -16.21
CA ALA A 66 -13.91 -9.81 -15.48
C ALA A 66 -13.89 -8.40 -14.88
N LYS A 67 -12.74 -7.72 -14.87
CA LYS A 67 -12.57 -6.33 -14.43
C LYS A 67 -12.39 -5.37 -15.61
N ASP A 68 -12.62 -5.81 -16.85
CA ASP A 68 -12.54 -4.99 -18.07
C ASP A 68 -11.21 -4.25 -18.25
N GLY A 69 -10.10 -4.82 -17.80
CA GLY A 69 -8.77 -4.18 -17.89
C GLY A 69 -8.53 -3.05 -16.87
N LYS A 70 -9.41 -2.92 -15.87
CA LYS A 70 -9.38 -1.81 -14.91
C LYS A 70 -9.02 -2.25 -13.50
N GLY A 71 -8.22 -1.44 -12.84
CA GLY A 71 -7.94 -1.55 -11.40
C GLY A 71 -8.69 -0.50 -10.60
N ILE A 72 -8.64 -0.64 -9.28
CA ILE A 72 -9.15 0.36 -8.34
C ILE A 72 -7.98 1.22 -7.88
N LEU A 73 -7.99 2.49 -8.27
CA LEU A 73 -7.01 3.49 -7.89
C LEU A 73 -7.48 4.21 -6.61
N THR A 74 -6.66 4.12 -5.56
CA THR A 74 -6.84 4.86 -4.31
C THR A 74 -5.88 6.05 -4.30
N VAL A 75 -6.43 7.26 -4.08
CA VAL A 75 -5.67 8.49 -3.90
C VAL A 75 -5.84 8.96 -2.45
N LYS A 76 -4.74 9.10 -1.73
CA LYS A 76 -4.73 9.58 -0.34
C LYS A 76 -3.48 10.39 -0.07
N ASP A 77 -3.63 11.62 0.43
CA ASP A 77 -2.51 12.53 0.72
C ASP A 77 -1.58 12.75 -0.49
N GLY A 78 -2.14 12.69 -1.71
CA GLY A 78 -1.39 12.78 -2.97
C GLY A 78 -0.57 11.54 -3.35
N ALA A 79 -0.58 10.47 -2.54
CA ALA A 79 -0.06 9.17 -2.91
C ALA A 79 -1.15 8.37 -3.67
N MET A 80 -0.75 7.72 -4.75
CA MET A 80 -1.63 6.94 -5.61
C MET A 80 -1.22 5.46 -5.57
N THR A 81 -2.19 4.58 -5.30
CA THR A 81 -1.98 3.13 -5.31
C THR A 81 -3.09 2.49 -6.12
N ILE A 82 -2.73 1.73 -7.16
CA ILE A 82 -3.69 0.97 -7.94
C ILE A 82 -3.71 -0.48 -7.48
N HIS A 83 -4.90 -0.97 -7.16
CA HIS A 83 -5.16 -2.36 -6.91
C HIS A 83 -5.58 -3.07 -8.19
N VAL A 84 -4.84 -4.10 -8.59
CA VAL A 84 -5.12 -4.87 -9.81
C VAL A 84 -5.30 -6.36 -9.50
N SER A 85 -6.51 -6.87 -9.76
CA SER A 85 -6.78 -8.31 -9.70
C SER A 85 -6.28 -8.97 -10.99
N LEU A 86 -5.40 -9.96 -10.88
CA LEU A 86 -4.80 -10.64 -12.02
C LEU A 86 -5.65 -11.82 -12.53
N VAL A 87 -5.22 -12.42 -13.64
CA VAL A 87 -5.86 -13.62 -14.20
C VAL A 87 -5.56 -14.91 -13.42
N SER A 88 -4.53 -14.94 -12.58
CA SER A 88 -4.16 -16.17 -11.86
C SER A 88 -3.18 -15.94 -10.70
N LYS A 89 -3.08 -16.95 -9.82
CA LYS A 89 -2.06 -17.04 -8.75
C LYS A 89 -0.67 -17.45 -9.26
N SER A 90 -0.27 -17.02 -10.46
CA SER A 90 1.00 -17.44 -11.10
C SER A 90 2.16 -16.48 -10.89
N ILE A 91 1.84 -15.20 -10.65
CA ILE A 91 2.78 -14.15 -10.26
C ILE A 91 2.85 -14.18 -8.74
N VAL A 92 4.05 -14.41 -8.21
CA VAL A 92 4.24 -14.63 -6.77
C VAL A 92 4.36 -13.31 -6.05
N ASN A 93 5.16 -12.38 -6.58
CA ASN A 93 5.41 -11.06 -6.00
C ASN A 93 5.60 -10.02 -7.13
N LEU A 94 5.46 -8.74 -6.80
CA LEU A 94 5.80 -7.61 -7.66
C LEU A 94 6.85 -6.71 -6.98
N PHE A 95 7.50 -5.87 -7.75
CA PHE A 95 8.40 -4.84 -7.26
C PHE A 95 8.25 -3.58 -8.12
N PRO A 96 8.02 -2.39 -7.51
CA PRO A 96 7.90 -1.13 -8.24
C PRO A 96 9.30 -0.66 -8.62
N GLY A 97 9.75 -1.04 -9.82
CA GLY A 97 11.07 -0.75 -10.36
C GLY A 97 11.61 -1.92 -11.19
N LEU A 98 12.94 -2.00 -11.29
CA LEU A 98 13.62 -3.01 -12.10
C LEU A 98 13.92 -4.29 -11.31
N ALA A 99 13.97 -5.41 -12.02
CA ALA A 99 14.27 -6.76 -11.56
C ALA A 99 15.66 -6.88 -10.93
N GLU A 100 16.60 -6.03 -11.34
CA GLU A 100 17.93 -5.95 -10.75
C GLU A 100 17.91 -5.30 -9.37
N ASP A 101 16.99 -4.37 -9.14
CA ASP A 101 16.80 -3.72 -7.84
C ASP A 101 16.03 -4.62 -6.88
N ALA A 102 15.05 -5.38 -7.38
CA ALA A 102 14.28 -6.37 -6.61
C ALA A 102 15.16 -7.46 -5.93
N LYS A 103 16.38 -7.70 -6.43
CA LYS A 103 17.32 -8.69 -5.87
C LYS A 103 18.21 -8.11 -4.76
N LYS A 104 18.20 -6.80 -4.55
CA LYS A 104 19.06 -6.13 -3.57
C LYS A 104 18.45 -6.24 -2.17
N GLU A 105 19.32 -6.24 -1.16
CA GLU A 105 18.88 -6.19 0.23
C GLU A 105 18.16 -4.85 0.50
N GLY A 106 16.97 -4.93 1.10
CA GLY A 106 16.12 -3.77 1.39
C GLY A 106 15.13 -3.39 0.29
N ALA A 107 14.97 -4.20 -0.75
CA ALA A 107 13.91 -4.00 -1.74
C ALA A 107 12.52 -4.21 -1.10
N GLU A 108 11.65 -3.21 -1.22
CA GLU A 108 10.25 -3.28 -0.80
C GLU A 108 9.45 -4.08 -1.84
N ILE A 109 9.37 -5.39 -1.60
CA ILE A 109 8.62 -6.30 -2.45
C ILE A 109 7.13 -6.17 -2.15
N LEU A 110 6.32 -6.02 -3.20
CA LEU A 110 4.87 -6.04 -3.12
C LEU A 110 4.39 -7.48 -3.12
N GLU A 111 3.64 -7.82 -2.10
CA GLU A 111 3.07 -9.14 -1.91
C GLU A 111 1.64 -9.19 -2.45
N PRO A 112 1.16 -10.38 -2.86
CA PRO A 112 -0.18 -10.52 -3.42
C PRO A 112 -1.26 -10.46 -2.34
N THR A 113 -2.36 -9.80 -2.65
CA THR A 113 -3.65 -10.04 -1.99
C THR A 113 -4.34 -11.23 -2.64
N THR A 114 -5.35 -11.80 -1.98
CA THR A 114 -6.24 -12.80 -2.61
C THR A 114 -7.59 -12.17 -2.86
N ASP A 115 -7.98 -12.14 -4.13
CA ASP A 115 -9.23 -11.53 -4.58
C ASP A 115 -10.17 -12.60 -5.13
N GLU A 116 -11.46 -12.49 -4.83
CA GLU A 116 -12.49 -13.28 -5.49
C GLU A 116 -13.03 -12.51 -6.70
N VAL A 117 -12.95 -13.14 -7.87
CA VAL A 117 -13.45 -12.58 -9.12
C VAL A 117 -14.60 -13.43 -9.63
N THR A 118 -15.72 -12.77 -9.95
CA THR A 118 -16.92 -13.39 -10.51
C THR A 118 -17.00 -13.08 -12.00
N TYR A 119 -17.02 -14.12 -12.83
CA TYR A 119 -17.16 -14.00 -14.28
C TYR A 119 -18.63 -13.88 -14.70
N SER A 120 -18.88 -13.47 -15.93
CA SER A 120 -20.23 -13.22 -16.46
C SER A 120 -21.13 -14.48 -16.53
N ASP A 121 -20.55 -15.68 -16.48
CA ASP A 121 -21.25 -16.96 -16.42
C ASP A 121 -21.62 -17.39 -14.98
N GLY A 122 -21.25 -16.57 -13.98
CA GLY A 122 -21.46 -16.83 -12.56
C GLY A 122 -20.41 -17.72 -11.92
N TYR A 123 -19.35 -18.11 -12.65
CA TYR A 123 -18.20 -18.79 -12.08
C TYR A 123 -17.39 -17.82 -11.21
N THR A 124 -16.91 -18.28 -10.05
CA THR A 124 -16.01 -17.52 -9.19
C THR A 124 -14.65 -18.20 -9.10
N GLU A 125 -13.60 -17.40 -9.11
CA GLU A 125 -12.22 -17.86 -8.94
C GLU A 125 -11.47 -16.93 -8.00
N GLU A 126 -10.63 -17.52 -7.16
CA GLU A 126 -9.67 -16.76 -6.39
C GLU A 126 -8.42 -16.50 -7.23
N VAL A 127 -8.07 -15.24 -7.39
CA VAL A 127 -6.87 -14.78 -8.08
C VAL A 127 -5.98 -14.00 -7.13
N TYR A 128 -4.78 -13.63 -7.58
CA TYR A 128 -3.97 -12.70 -6.83
C TYR A 128 -4.21 -11.28 -7.29
N GLY A 129 -4.40 -10.38 -6.33
CA GLY A 129 -4.39 -8.94 -6.51
C GLY A 129 -3.07 -8.35 -6.07
N PHE A 130 -2.77 -7.13 -6.51
CA PHE A 130 -1.58 -6.39 -6.06
C PHE A 130 -1.89 -4.92 -5.93
N ASP A 131 -1.40 -4.32 -4.84
CA ASP A 131 -1.39 -2.88 -4.62
C ASP A 131 -0.07 -2.30 -5.17
N ILE A 132 -0.16 -1.63 -6.31
CA ILE A 132 0.99 -1.08 -7.03
C ILE A 132 1.02 0.44 -6.82
N PRO A 133 2.11 1.01 -6.26
CA PRO A 133 2.24 2.45 -6.15
C PRO A 133 2.41 3.06 -7.54
N VAL A 134 1.60 4.08 -7.83
CA VAL A 134 1.59 4.77 -9.12
C VAL A 134 2.34 6.10 -8.95
N PRO A 135 3.52 6.28 -9.56
CA PRO A 135 4.29 7.50 -9.40
C PRO A 135 3.63 8.68 -10.13
N VAL A 136 3.14 8.46 -11.35
CA VAL A 136 2.52 9.45 -12.23
C VAL A 136 1.47 8.76 -13.09
N LEU A 137 0.35 9.43 -13.33
CA LEU A 137 -0.70 8.95 -14.24
C LEU A 137 -0.33 9.25 -15.70
N ASP A 138 -0.83 8.42 -16.61
CA ASP A 138 -0.61 8.52 -18.07
C ASP A 138 0.88 8.43 -18.48
N GLU A 139 1.75 7.95 -17.58
CA GLU A 139 3.17 7.70 -17.83
C GLU A 139 3.52 6.23 -17.57
N GLU A 140 4.41 5.68 -18.39
CA GLU A 140 4.94 4.33 -18.19
C GLU A 140 5.96 4.32 -17.04
N PHE A 141 5.82 3.34 -16.14
CA PHE A 141 6.79 3.05 -15.10
C PHE A 141 7.17 1.58 -15.10
N ASP A 142 8.35 1.29 -14.56
CA ASP A 142 8.89 -0.07 -14.52
C ASP A 142 8.31 -0.84 -13.32
N VAL A 143 7.82 -2.05 -13.58
CA VAL A 143 7.40 -3.01 -12.55
C VAL A 143 8.04 -4.35 -12.87
N ALA A 144 8.74 -4.91 -11.90
CA ALA A 144 9.29 -6.23 -12.01
C ALA A 144 8.34 -7.26 -11.38
N LEU A 145 8.09 -8.36 -12.08
CA LEU A 145 7.29 -9.47 -11.56
C LEU A 145 8.15 -10.69 -11.26
N LEU A 146 7.83 -11.38 -10.17
CA LEU A 146 8.44 -12.64 -9.78
C LEU A 146 7.54 -13.80 -10.19
N GLY A 147 7.96 -14.57 -11.18
CA GLY A 147 7.26 -15.80 -11.55
C GLY A 147 7.53 -16.96 -10.58
N LYS A 148 6.67 -17.98 -10.59
CA LYS A 148 6.81 -19.24 -9.81
C LYS A 148 8.18 -19.93 -9.88
N LYS A 149 8.99 -19.66 -10.90
CA LYS A 149 10.35 -20.20 -11.06
C LYS A 149 11.43 -19.38 -10.33
N GLY A 150 11.05 -18.38 -9.54
CA GLY A 150 11.99 -17.51 -8.82
C GLY A 150 12.77 -16.56 -9.71
N LYS A 151 12.27 -16.29 -10.93
CA LYS A 151 12.90 -15.36 -11.88
C LYS A 151 12.08 -14.08 -11.96
N TRP A 152 12.78 -12.96 -11.82
CA TRP A 152 12.25 -11.61 -12.03
C TRP A 152 12.24 -11.25 -13.52
N TYR A 153 11.18 -10.55 -13.95
CA TYR A 153 11.01 -10.04 -15.32
C TYR A 153 10.56 -8.58 -15.25
N ASP A 154 11.24 -7.72 -16.00
CA ASP A 154 10.90 -6.30 -16.14
C ASP A 154 9.75 -6.13 -17.11
N HIS A 155 8.79 -5.29 -16.73
CA HIS A 155 7.65 -4.90 -17.52
C HIS A 155 7.41 -3.40 -17.38
N LYS A 156 6.92 -2.79 -18.46
CA LYS A 156 6.40 -1.44 -18.42
C LYS A 156 4.90 -1.47 -18.24
N VAL A 157 4.43 -0.68 -17.28
CA VAL A 157 3.00 -0.51 -17.01
C VAL A 157 2.64 0.96 -16.95
N SER A 158 1.38 1.27 -17.23
CA SER A 158 0.85 2.62 -17.14
C SER A 158 -0.57 2.58 -16.57
N VAL A 159 -0.92 3.62 -15.83
CA VAL A 159 -2.27 3.81 -15.30
C VAL A 159 -2.85 5.07 -15.92
N SER A 160 -4.00 4.94 -16.56
CA SER A 160 -4.62 6.03 -17.31
C SER A 160 -6.12 6.09 -17.08
N ASN A 161 -6.72 7.20 -17.51
CA ASN A 161 -8.18 7.42 -17.51
C ASN A 161 -8.86 7.15 -16.15
N PRO A 162 -8.41 7.79 -15.05
CA PRO A 162 -9.08 7.65 -13.75
C PRO A 162 -10.49 8.25 -13.80
N VAL A 163 -11.48 7.44 -13.47
CA VAL A 163 -12.89 7.84 -13.36
C VAL A 163 -13.34 7.55 -11.92
N PRO A 164 -14.06 8.45 -11.24
CA PRO A 164 -14.57 8.16 -9.90
C PRO A 164 -15.30 6.81 -9.88
N ALA A 165 -14.92 5.94 -8.95
CA ALA A 165 -15.55 4.63 -8.81
C ALA A 165 -17.02 4.81 -8.42
N SER A 166 -17.89 3.91 -8.89
CA SER A 166 -19.26 3.89 -8.40
C SER A 166 -19.31 3.55 -6.90
N GLU A 167 -20.39 3.93 -6.21
CA GLU A 167 -20.58 3.59 -4.79
C GLU A 167 -20.46 2.07 -4.57
N GLU A 168 -21.03 1.26 -5.47
CA GLU A 168 -20.95 -0.21 -5.40
C GLU A 168 -19.52 -0.73 -5.56
N GLU A 169 -18.72 -0.17 -6.48
CA GLU A 169 -17.32 -0.56 -6.67
C GLU A 169 -16.44 -0.14 -5.50
N ALA A 170 -16.66 1.07 -4.98
CA ALA A 170 -15.94 1.58 -3.82
C ALA A 170 -16.28 0.78 -2.55
N GLU A 171 -17.56 0.48 -2.31
CA GLU A 171 -18.00 -0.38 -1.20
C GLU A 171 -17.50 -1.82 -1.34
N ALA A 172 -17.47 -2.37 -2.56
CA ALA A 172 -16.94 -3.71 -2.78
C ALA A 172 -15.44 -3.79 -2.49
N PHE A 173 -14.71 -2.69 -2.73
CA PHE A 173 -13.27 -2.61 -2.51
C PHE A 173 -12.89 -2.26 -1.06
N GLN A 174 -13.45 -1.17 -0.51
CA GLN A 174 -13.12 -0.68 0.84
C GLN A 174 -14.02 -1.23 1.94
N GLY A 175 -15.15 -1.83 1.57
CA GLY A 175 -16.18 -2.25 2.51
C GLY A 175 -17.08 -1.10 2.93
N LYS A 176 -18.13 -1.42 3.68
CA LYS A 176 -19.02 -0.43 4.28
C LYS A 176 -18.36 0.13 5.53
N THR A 177 -18.21 1.45 5.62
CA THR A 177 -17.62 2.10 6.79
C THR A 177 -18.64 2.21 7.94
N ALA A 178 -18.19 2.60 9.13
CA ALA A 178 -19.10 2.91 10.25
C ALA A 178 -20.13 3.99 9.87
N LYS A 179 -19.72 4.95 9.05
CA LYS A 179 -20.58 6.05 8.58
C LYS A 179 -21.65 5.56 7.61
N ASP A 180 -21.30 4.67 6.67
CA ASP A 180 -22.26 4.12 5.69
C ASP A 180 -23.33 3.27 6.39
N LEU A 181 -22.94 2.60 7.47
CA LEU A 181 -23.83 1.81 8.31
C LEU A 181 -24.56 2.63 9.38
N GLY A 182 -24.26 3.93 9.50
CA GLY A 182 -24.87 4.82 10.49
C GLY A 182 -24.61 4.41 11.95
N LEU A 183 -23.44 3.85 12.24
CA LEU A 183 -23.05 3.45 13.58
C LEU A 183 -22.70 4.69 14.42
N GLU A 184 -23.19 4.71 15.66
CA GLU A 184 -22.80 5.72 16.65
C GLU A 184 -21.56 5.25 17.42
N ASP A 185 -20.91 6.17 18.16
CA ASP A 185 -19.82 5.82 19.04
C ASP A 185 -20.29 4.81 20.10
N GLY A 186 -19.62 3.66 20.19
CA GLY A 186 -20.10 2.57 21.05
C GLY A 186 -19.32 1.28 20.91
N ASN A 187 -19.76 0.26 21.66
CA ASN A 187 -19.21 -1.08 21.60
C ASN A 187 -20.16 -1.98 20.80
N TYR A 188 -19.60 -2.79 19.92
CA TYR A 188 -20.35 -3.68 19.05
C TYR A 188 -19.69 -5.06 19.01
N THR A 189 -20.40 -6.02 18.44
CA THR A 189 -19.86 -7.31 18.04
C THR A 189 -20.25 -7.59 16.60
N ALA A 190 -19.33 -8.20 15.86
CA ALA A 190 -19.60 -8.72 14.52
C ALA A 190 -18.91 -10.08 14.35
N LYS A 191 -19.50 -10.96 13.56
CA LYS A 191 -18.82 -12.16 13.09
C LYS A 191 -17.63 -11.74 12.24
N VAL A 192 -16.50 -12.37 12.53
CA VAL A 192 -15.29 -12.30 11.75
C VAL A 192 -14.97 -13.68 11.20
N SER A 193 -14.56 -13.75 9.94
CA SER A 193 -13.90 -14.92 9.35
C SER A 193 -12.41 -14.66 9.18
N LEU A 194 -11.62 -15.73 9.24
CA LEU A 194 -10.19 -15.72 8.98
C LEU A 194 -9.90 -16.73 7.88
N GLU A 195 -9.25 -16.27 6.82
CA GLU A 195 -8.75 -17.09 5.74
C GLU A 195 -7.23 -16.90 5.61
N GLY A 196 -6.55 -17.83 4.93
CA GLY A 196 -5.10 -17.80 4.76
C GLY A 196 -4.31 -18.73 5.69
N GLY A 197 -2.98 -18.58 5.64
CA GLY A 197 -2.03 -19.51 6.24
C GLY A 197 -2.26 -20.98 5.85
N SER A 198 -2.18 -21.89 6.83
CA SER A 198 -2.42 -23.33 6.63
C SER A 198 -3.89 -23.76 6.83
N GLY A 199 -4.81 -22.81 7.06
CA GLY A 199 -6.21 -23.08 7.43
C GLY A 199 -6.42 -23.68 8.83
N LYS A 200 -5.36 -23.80 9.64
CA LYS A 200 -5.42 -24.33 11.01
C LYS A 200 -5.67 -23.26 12.07
N ALA A 201 -5.29 -22.01 11.77
CA ALA A 201 -5.48 -20.89 12.68
C ALA A 201 -6.94 -20.43 12.60
N THR A 202 -7.46 -19.94 13.71
CA THR A 202 -8.79 -19.34 13.80
C THR A 202 -8.74 -18.16 14.76
N VAL A 203 -9.70 -17.27 14.64
CA VAL A 203 -9.93 -16.17 15.58
C VAL A 203 -11.27 -16.38 16.30
N GLU A 204 -11.38 -15.84 17.50
CA GLU A 204 -12.65 -15.82 18.24
C GLU A 204 -13.68 -15.00 17.47
N SER A 205 -14.87 -15.57 17.27
CA SER A 205 -15.96 -14.97 16.50
C SER A 205 -17.28 -15.19 17.25
N PRO A 206 -18.09 -14.15 17.49
CA PRO A 206 -17.91 -12.77 17.02
C PRO A 206 -16.77 -12.02 17.72
N ALA A 207 -16.12 -11.11 17.00
CA ALA A 207 -15.13 -10.19 17.52
C ALA A 207 -15.80 -8.97 18.16
N LYS A 208 -15.15 -8.40 19.18
CA LYS A 208 -15.58 -7.13 19.78
C LYS A 208 -15.05 -5.97 18.98
N LEU A 209 -15.88 -4.96 18.79
CA LEU A 209 -15.59 -3.76 18.03
C LEU A 209 -15.85 -2.53 18.90
N THR A 210 -15.01 -1.52 18.75
CA THR A 210 -15.25 -0.17 19.30
C THR A 210 -15.35 0.79 18.13
N VAL A 211 -16.46 1.51 18.04
CA VAL A 211 -16.64 2.61 17.08
C VAL A 211 -16.39 3.91 17.83
N LYS A 212 -15.53 4.76 17.28
CA LYS A 212 -15.27 6.10 17.80
C LYS A 212 -14.88 7.04 16.67
N ASP A 213 -15.55 8.19 16.57
CA ASP A 213 -15.27 9.19 15.55
C ASP A 213 -15.35 8.62 14.10
N ASN A 214 -16.22 7.62 13.89
CA ASN A 214 -16.35 6.78 12.68
C ASN A 214 -15.19 5.81 12.38
N GLU A 215 -14.19 5.73 13.25
CA GLU A 215 -13.13 4.72 13.18
C GLU A 215 -13.57 3.46 13.93
N ILE A 216 -13.21 2.29 13.39
CA ILE A 216 -13.55 0.99 13.97
C ILE A 216 -12.26 0.33 14.45
N THR A 217 -12.22 -0.09 15.71
CA THR A 217 -11.16 -0.93 16.27
C THR A 217 -11.73 -2.29 16.63
N ALA A 218 -11.11 -3.37 16.16
CA ALA A 218 -11.50 -4.74 16.47
C ALA A 218 -10.53 -5.41 17.44
N VAL A 219 -11.07 -6.15 18.40
CA VAL A 219 -10.31 -7.04 19.28
C VAL A 219 -10.24 -8.42 18.63
N ILE A 220 -9.05 -8.78 18.15
CA ILE A 220 -8.77 -10.05 17.47
C ILE A 220 -8.04 -10.98 18.39
N LYS A 221 -8.73 -12.04 18.83
CA LYS A 221 -8.17 -13.07 19.69
C LYS A 221 -7.95 -14.35 18.91
N TRP A 222 -6.70 -14.76 18.78
CA TRP A 222 -6.30 -15.95 18.05
C TRP A 222 -6.62 -17.23 18.84
N SER A 223 -6.62 -18.37 18.14
CA SER A 223 -6.73 -19.69 18.75
C SER A 223 -5.43 -20.20 19.41
N SER A 224 -4.34 -19.45 19.27
CA SER A 224 -3.01 -19.77 19.81
C SER A 224 -2.37 -18.59 20.56
N PRO A 225 -1.58 -18.85 21.61
CA PRO A 225 -0.76 -17.83 22.28
C PRO A 225 0.55 -17.49 21.54
N ASN A 226 0.83 -18.13 20.41
CA ASN A 226 2.13 -18.06 19.75
C ASN A 226 2.15 -17.04 18.58
N TYR A 227 1.52 -15.88 18.76
CA TYR A 227 1.60 -14.77 17.82
C TYR A 227 2.10 -13.53 18.56
N ASP A 228 3.17 -12.91 18.08
CA ASP A 228 3.79 -11.78 18.77
C ASP A 228 3.21 -10.43 18.36
N TYR A 229 2.93 -10.27 17.06
CA TYR A 229 2.39 -9.04 16.49
C TYR A 229 1.58 -9.32 15.23
N MET A 230 0.72 -8.36 14.89
CA MET A 230 0.03 -8.29 13.61
C MET A 230 0.55 -7.10 12.80
N VAL A 231 0.41 -7.16 11.49
CA VAL A 231 0.62 -6.02 10.58
C VAL A 231 -0.67 -5.80 9.80
N VAL A 232 -1.16 -4.57 9.81
CA VAL A 232 -2.37 -4.13 9.08
C VAL A 232 -2.00 -2.84 8.36
N ASP A 233 -2.20 -2.79 7.04
CA ASP A 233 -1.83 -1.66 6.18
C ASP A 233 -0.37 -1.19 6.37
N GLY A 234 0.55 -2.15 6.60
CA GLY A 234 1.97 -1.87 6.86
C GLY A 234 2.30 -1.40 8.28
N GLU A 235 1.31 -1.15 9.13
CA GLU A 235 1.50 -0.76 10.52
C GLU A 235 1.51 -1.97 11.46
N LYS A 236 2.42 -1.95 12.44
CA LYS A 236 2.63 -3.05 13.38
C LYS A 236 1.81 -2.87 14.66
N TYR A 237 1.05 -3.90 15.03
CA TYR A 237 0.20 -3.97 16.21
C TYR A 237 0.69 -5.05 17.17
N GLU A 238 1.07 -4.64 18.38
CA GLU A 238 1.58 -5.52 19.44
C GLU A 238 0.42 -6.14 20.24
N MET A 239 0.69 -7.25 20.92
CA MET A 239 -0.30 -7.91 21.79
C MET A 239 -0.81 -7.00 22.91
N THR A 240 -2.11 -7.06 23.19
CA THR A 240 -2.75 -6.32 24.28
C THR A 240 -2.84 -7.13 25.58
N ASN A 241 -2.59 -8.44 25.52
CA ASN A 241 -2.65 -9.35 26.68
C ASN A 241 -1.29 -9.99 27.01
N LYS A 242 -1.15 -10.47 28.25
CA LYS A 242 0.05 -11.18 28.75
C LYS A 242 -0.19 -12.66 29.07
N GLU A 243 -1.44 -13.08 29.14
CA GLU A 243 -1.84 -14.44 29.48
C GLU A 243 -2.96 -14.90 28.55
N GLY A 244 -3.01 -16.21 28.28
CA GLY A 244 -3.96 -16.80 27.34
C GLY A 244 -3.53 -16.65 25.88
N ASN A 245 -4.48 -16.83 24.96
CA ASN A 245 -4.19 -16.73 23.54
C ASN A 245 -3.92 -15.29 23.11
N SER A 246 -3.16 -15.13 22.02
CA SER A 246 -2.71 -13.84 21.53
C SER A 246 -3.91 -12.98 21.14
N THR A 247 -3.96 -11.76 21.67
CA THR A 247 -5.04 -10.79 21.44
C THR A 247 -4.45 -9.48 20.96
N PHE A 248 -5.05 -8.91 19.93
CA PHE A 248 -4.62 -7.67 19.30
C PHE A 248 -5.82 -6.72 19.18
N GLU A 249 -5.54 -5.42 19.19
CA GLU A 249 -6.48 -4.38 18.81
C GLU A 249 -5.99 -3.79 17.49
N ILE A 250 -6.78 -3.93 16.43
CA ILE A 250 -6.43 -3.48 15.07
C ILE A 250 -7.52 -2.58 14.50
N PRO A 251 -7.19 -1.62 13.63
CA PRO A 251 -8.19 -0.87 12.87
C PRO A 251 -8.90 -1.80 11.88
N VAL A 252 -10.16 -1.46 11.58
CA VAL A 252 -10.95 -2.11 10.53
C VAL A 252 -11.39 -1.04 9.55
N ALA A 253 -10.92 -1.13 8.31
CA ALA A 253 -11.22 -0.17 7.25
C ALA A 253 -12.72 -0.16 6.87
N GLY A 254 -13.35 -1.34 6.86
CA GLY A 254 -14.77 -1.48 6.55
C GLY A 254 -15.29 -2.90 6.78
N PHE A 255 -16.62 -3.05 6.71
CA PHE A 255 -17.32 -4.32 6.74
C PHE A 255 -17.54 -4.87 5.33
N ASP A 256 -17.75 -6.18 5.22
CA ASP A 256 -18.06 -6.91 3.99
C ASP A 256 -16.94 -6.89 2.92
N ALA A 257 -15.81 -6.25 3.18
CA ALA A 257 -14.59 -6.31 2.39
C ALA A 257 -13.49 -7.16 3.04
N ALA A 258 -12.54 -7.59 2.21
CA ALA A 258 -11.35 -8.30 2.65
C ALA A 258 -10.38 -7.33 3.33
N LEU A 259 -9.95 -7.66 4.54
CA LEU A 259 -8.90 -6.96 5.27
C LEU A 259 -7.64 -7.83 5.29
N PRO A 260 -6.66 -7.59 4.40
CA PRO A 260 -5.40 -8.31 4.42
C PRO A 260 -4.61 -7.95 5.68
N VAL A 261 -4.11 -8.97 6.38
CA VAL A 261 -3.30 -8.80 7.59
C VAL A 261 -2.17 -9.81 7.59
N LYS A 262 -1.05 -9.46 8.24
CA LYS A 262 -0.01 -10.43 8.59
C LYS A 262 -0.03 -10.72 10.07
N ALA A 263 0.30 -11.93 10.45
CA ALA A 263 0.54 -12.28 11.84
C ALA A 263 1.87 -13.04 11.98
N ASN A 264 2.76 -12.54 12.82
CA ASN A 264 4.03 -13.20 13.12
C ASN A 264 3.83 -14.31 14.15
N THR A 265 4.03 -15.56 13.73
CA THR A 265 3.98 -16.71 14.63
C THR A 265 5.35 -17.13 15.11
N VAL A 266 5.45 -17.42 16.40
CA VAL A 266 6.64 -18.00 17.06
C VAL A 266 6.43 -19.45 17.48
N ALA A 267 5.38 -20.08 16.95
CA ALA A 267 5.10 -21.50 17.22
C ALA A 267 6.14 -22.45 16.60
N MET A 268 6.91 -21.95 15.63
CA MET A 268 7.93 -22.71 14.91
C MET A 268 9.33 -22.37 15.45
N SER A 269 10.35 -23.09 15.00
CA SER A 269 11.75 -22.88 15.43
C SER A 269 12.29 -21.49 15.09
N GLU A 270 11.69 -20.84 14.10
CA GLU A 270 11.98 -19.46 13.71
C GLU A 270 10.64 -18.68 13.60
N PRO A 271 10.62 -17.37 13.91
CA PRO A 271 9.45 -16.54 13.68
C PRO A 271 9.11 -16.46 12.19
N HIS A 272 7.82 -16.54 11.87
CA HIS A 272 7.33 -16.40 10.51
C HIS A 272 6.12 -15.46 10.47
N GLU A 273 6.19 -14.44 9.61
CA GLU A 273 5.00 -13.70 9.19
C GLU A 273 4.19 -14.57 8.23
N ILE A 274 2.90 -14.71 8.52
CA ILE A 274 1.96 -15.46 7.68
C ILE A 274 0.84 -14.51 7.28
N ASP A 275 0.50 -14.53 6.00
CA ASP A 275 -0.62 -13.78 5.44
C ASP A 275 -1.96 -14.42 5.78
N TYR A 276 -2.88 -13.56 6.18
CA TYR A 276 -4.26 -13.88 6.46
C TYR A 276 -5.17 -12.80 5.90
N THR A 277 -6.43 -13.16 5.70
CA THR A 277 -7.48 -12.23 5.34
C THR A 277 -8.57 -12.31 6.39
N LEU A 278 -8.91 -11.17 6.99
CA LEU A 278 -10.06 -11.03 7.87
C LEU A 278 -11.24 -10.46 7.08
N LYS A 279 -12.45 -10.90 7.38
CA LYS A 279 -13.68 -10.28 6.85
C LYS A 279 -14.71 -10.14 7.96
N PHE A 280 -15.23 -8.94 8.13
CA PHE A 280 -16.24 -8.63 9.14
C PHE A 280 -17.61 -8.53 8.47
N ASP A 281 -18.57 -9.30 8.96
CA ASP A 281 -19.92 -9.39 8.39
C ASP A 281 -20.82 -8.28 8.98
N SER A 282 -21.21 -7.31 8.16
CA SER A 282 -22.06 -6.19 8.59
C SER A 282 -23.46 -6.64 9.03
N GLU A 283 -24.01 -7.72 8.46
CA GLU A 283 -25.35 -8.22 8.82
C GLU A 283 -25.40 -8.82 10.22
N SER A 284 -24.22 -9.16 10.77
CA SER A 284 -24.09 -9.75 12.09
C SER A 284 -23.91 -8.73 13.22
N LEU A 285 -23.85 -7.44 12.89
CA LEU A 285 -23.59 -6.35 13.82
C LEU A 285 -24.61 -6.29 14.95
N LYS A 286 -24.10 -6.21 16.19
CA LYS A 286 -24.90 -6.06 17.41
C LYS A 286 -24.21 -5.13 18.38
N GLU A 287 -24.94 -4.12 18.84
CA GLU A 287 -24.51 -3.22 19.92
C GLU A 287 -24.38 -4.00 21.24
N GLU A 288 -23.25 -3.86 21.92
CA GLU A 288 -23.05 -4.33 23.30
C GLU A 288 -23.58 -3.25 24.27
N LYS A 289 -24.57 -3.63 25.09
CA LYS A 289 -25.19 -2.78 26.12
C LYS A 289 -24.56 -2.95 27.49
#